data_AF-A0A497IDI2-F1
#
_entry.id   AF-A0A497IDI2-F1
#
_cell.length_a   1.000
_cell.length_b   1.000
_cell.length_c   1.000
_cell.angle_alpha   90.00
_cell.angle_beta   90.00
_cell.angle_gamma   90.00
#
_symmetry.space_group_name_H-M   'P 1'
#
loop_
_entity.id
_entity.type
_entity.pdbx_description
1 polymer ?
#
loop_
_entity_poly.entity_id
_entity_poly.type
_entity_poly.pdbx_seq_one_letter_code
_entity_poly.pdbx_strand_id
1 'polypeptide(L)' 'MSDNYSYIADGLDGIYVIDVSNPHNPQLVGYYDSPGEARVVAVERIIYT' A
#
# COMPACT_ATOMS: atom_id res chain seq x y z
N MET A 1 12.29 -0.20 9.68
CA MET A 1 11.47 0.52 8.68
C MET A 1 10.97 -0.52 7.71
N SER A 2 9.64 -0.58 7.53
CA SER A 2 8.89 -0.98 6.34
C SER A 2 9.30 -2.13 5.39
N ASP A 3 10.14 -3.10 5.74
CA ASP A 3 10.51 -4.13 4.75
C ASP A 3 9.35 -5.07 4.32
N ASN A 4 8.20 -5.02 5.00
CA ASN A 4 7.08 -5.95 4.77
C ASN A 4 5.73 -5.28 4.51
N TYR A 5 5.62 -3.95 4.40
CA TYR A 5 4.32 -3.30 4.18
C TYR A 5 4.29 -2.56 2.85
N SER A 6 3.28 -2.88 2.04
CA SER A 6 2.95 -2.19 0.78
C SER A 6 1.72 -1.34 0.97
N TYR A 7 1.77 -0.11 0.46
CA TYR A 7 0.67 0.86 0.52
C TYR A 7 0.12 1.08 -0.88
N ILE A 8 -1.17 0.81 -1.09
CA ILE A 8 -1.84 0.97 -2.38
C ILE A 8 -2.86 2.10 -2.26
N ALA A 9 -2.72 3.15 -3.08
CA ALA A 9 -3.80 4.11 -3.29
C ALA A 9 -4.68 3.62 -4.42
N ASP A 10 -5.99 3.60 -4.18
CA ASP A 10 -6.99 3.27 -5.20
C ASP A 10 -7.90 4.46 -5.48
N GLY A 11 -7.31 5.59 -5.91
CA GLY A 11 -8.06 6.78 -6.28
C GLY A 11 -9.03 7.24 -5.17
N LEU A 12 -10.33 7.29 -5.46
CA LEU A 12 -11.33 7.72 -4.48
C LEU A 12 -11.61 6.70 -3.37
N ASP A 13 -11.17 5.46 -3.53
CA ASP A 13 -11.48 4.37 -2.62
C ASP A 13 -10.55 4.33 -1.41
N GLY A 14 -9.51 5.19 -1.35
CA GLY A 14 -8.65 5.34 -0.18
C GLY A 14 -7.29 4.62 -0.30
N ILE A 15 -6.71 4.29 0.86
CA ILE A 15 -5.39 3.66 0.97
C ILE A 15 -5.51 2.30 1.64
N TYR A 16 -4.98 1.26 0.99
CA TYR A 16 -4.86 -0.09 1.53
C TYR A 16 -3.45 -0.33 2.04
N VAL A 17 -3.33 -0.95 3.22
CA VAL A 17 -2.06 -1.38 3.81
C VAL A 17 -2.00 -2.90 3.76
N ILE A 18 -1.03 -3.43 3.02
CA ILE A 18 -0.86 -4.86 2.79
C ILE A 18 0.45 -5.31 3.41
N ASP A 19 0.39 -6.32 4.27
CA ASP A 19 1.56 -7.08 4.71
C ASP A 19 1.98 -8.03 3.58
N VAL A 20 3.21 -7.82 3.10
CA VAL A 20 3.89 -8.58 2.05
C VAL A 20 5.09 -9.37 2.58
N SER A 21 5.16 -9.60 3.90
CA SER A 21 6.19 -10.43 4.53
C SER A 21 6.26 -11.85 3.95
N ASN A 22 5.11 -12.38 3.51
CA ASN A 22 5.03 -13.59 2.69
C ASN A 22 4.56 -13.23 1.27
N PRO A 23 5.43 -13.23 0.25
CA PRO A 23 5.05 -12.87 -1.12
C PRO A 23 4.06 -13.85 -1.77
N HIS A 24 3.93 -15.08 -1.24
CA HIS A 24 2.94 -16.04 -1.70
C HIS A 24 1.57 -15.89 -1.03
N ASN A 25 1.49 -15.10 0.04
CA ASN A 25 0.24 -14.85 0.75
C ASN A 25 0.19 -13.42 1.33
N PRO A 26 0.01 -12.39 0.49
CA PRO A 26 -0.19 -11.02 0.96
C PRO A 26 -1.45 -10.91 1.83
N GLN A 27 -1.42 -10.09 2.88
CA GLN A 27 -2.55 -9.90 3.79
C GLN A 27 -2.93 -8.43 3.89
N LEU A 28 -4.21 -8.10 3.70
CA LEU A 28 -4.71 -6.75 3.99
C LEU A 28 -4.77 -6.55 5.50
N VAL A 29 -3.94 -5.66 6.02
CA VAL A 29 -3.83 -5.38 7.47
C VAL A 29 -4.42 -4.04 7.88
N GLY A 30 -4.72 -3.17 6.90
CA GLY A 30 -5.29 -1.87 7.18
C GLY A 30 -5.95 -1.24 5.96
N TYR A 31 -6.91 -0.37 6.24
CA TYR A 31 -7.61 0.44 5.26
C TYR A 31 -7.84 1.83 5.85
N TYR A 32 -7.54 2.85 5.05
CA TYR A 32 -7.83 4.23 5.38
C TYR A 32 -8.69 4.82 4.27
N ASP A 33 -9.95 5.07 4.61
CA ASP A 33 -10.86 5.83 3.77
C ASP A 33 -10.40 7.29 3.71
N SER A 34 -9.90 7.72 2.55
CA SER A 34 -9.59 9.13 2.34
C SER A 34 -10.79 9.79 1.68
N PRO A 35 -11.44 10.78 2.31
CA PRO A 35 -12.49 11.56 1.65
C PRO A 35 -11.87 12.39 0.51
N GLY A 36 -11.82 11.83 -0.70
CA GLY A 36 -11.19 12.41 -1.89
C GLY A 36 -10.18 11.46 -2.57
N GLU A 37 -9.51 11.94 -3.63
CA GLU A 37 -8.52 11.12 -4.37
C GLU A 37 -7.29 10.83 -3.49
N ALA A 38 -7.11 9.57 -3.10
CA ALA A 38 -5.90 9.05 -2.48
C ALA A 38 -4.75 9.13 -3.48
N ARG A 39 -3.77 9.98 -3.18
CA ARG A 39 -2.48 10.01 -3.87
C ARG A 39 -1.43 9.42 -2.95
N VAL A 40 -1.08 8.15 -3.15
CA VAL A 40 0.08 7.56 -2.48
C VAL A 40 1.34 8.16 -3.09
N VAL A 41 2.09 8.89 -2.27
CA VAL A 41 3.50 9.20 -2.53
C VAL A 41 4.27 8.00 -2.00
N ALA A 42 4.55 7.02 -2.86
CA ALA A 42 5.38 5.88 -2.49
C ALA A 42 6.81 6.38 -2.22
N VAL A 43 7.14 6.62 -0.94
CA VAL A 43 8.53 6.77 -0.49
C VAL A 43 9.03 5.38 -0.14
N GLU A 44 9.21 4.51 -1.14
CA GLU A 44 10.23 3.47 -1.09
C GLU A 44 10.39 2.81 -2.47
N ARG A 45 11.48 3.22 -3.12
CA ARG A 45 12.23 2.58 -4.20
C ARG A 45 11.39 1.74 -5.19
N ILE A 46 10.98 2.39 -6.28
CA ILE A 46 10.58 1.71 -7.51
C ILE A 46 11.80 0.96 -8.06
N ILE A 47 11.83 -0.37 -7.93
CA ILE A 47 12.68 -1.20 -8.77
C ILE A 47 11.83 -1.56 -9.99
N TYR A 48 12.04 -0.84 -11.08
CA TYR A 48 11.65 -1.34 -12.40
C TYR A 48 12.58 -2.52 -12.72
N THR A 49 12.01 -3.68 -13.06
CA THR A 49 12.73 -4.74 -13.79
C THR A 49 12.21 -4.85 -15.20
#